data_AF-A0A3M1EUZ9-F1
#
_entry.id   AF-A0A3M1EUZ9-F1
#
_cell.length_a   1.000
_cell.length_b   1.000
_cell.length_c   1.000
_cell.angle_alpha   90.00
_cell.angle_beta   90.00
_cell.angle_gamma   90.00
#
_symmetry.space_group_name_H-M   'P 1'
#
loop_
_entity.id
_entity.type
_entity.pdbx_description
1 polymer ?
#
loop_
_entity_poly.entity_id
_entity_poly.type
_entity_poly.pdbx_seq_one_letter_code
_entity_poly.pdbx_strand_id
1 'polypeptide(L)'
;MERTELLLLFLGSLLVACGGGIGYRNGRNGETSAPASAATALSPLTTEAATTGGTTAETSFQSGETPTSAGTPSSQNTTGGTSPAGSEEFIDHDDDGVWDSEDNCPDHPNERQRDRDGDGLGDVCDPDRDGDGSPNEADDCADVFDPDQADADGDGTGDACQQGGMVYVPGGLFVRGACNEATPFPCKRGDLGYTAAAEANESPVREIYLDGFWIDATEVTVAAFQACVDAGRCTPAQGGENCNGAREGFADHPINCVTWAQAVDYCRWVQKRLPTEAEWEKAARGGCEKGGDPFRCEAGVDDHKYPWGNAPPTCPVATFDNGVDGCGAYSTAPVGSKPAGDSPYGAGDLAGNVAEWVADWLGNDEYAFSESDMPDGPENGSYRVFRGGSWGAPPEMLRVSLRSATLPTDAFSSIGFRCARSVP
;
A
#
# COMPACT_ATOMS: atom_id res chain seq x y z
N MET A 1 57.31 72.86 -8.07
CA MET A 1 55.87 72.64 -7.92
C MET A 1 55.71 71.39 -7.07
N GLU A 2 55.99 71.48 -5.77
CA GLU A 2 55.08 71.88 -4.65
C GLU A 2 54.05 70.77 -4.33
N ARG A 3 54.23 70.01 -3.23
CA ARG A 3 53.79 70.27 -1.81
C ARG A 3 52.28 69.90 -1.65
N THR A 4 51.73 69.20 -0.64
CA THR A 4 52.04 68.99 0.81
C THR A 4 51.08 67.91 1.43
N GLU A 5 51.59 67.06 2.34
CA GLU A 5 51.12 66.53 3.68
C GLU A 5 49.62 66.26 4.04
N LEU A 6 49.16 65.41 5.01
CA LEU A 6 49.64 64.91 6.35
C LEU A 6 48.70 63.73 6.84
N LEU A 7 49.15 62.52 7.27
CA LEU A 7 49.39 61.95 8.65
C LEU A 7 48.10 61.57 9.47
N LEU A 8 47.70 60.29 9.76
CA LEU A 8 48.14 59.21 10.71
C LEU A 8 47.41 59.12 12.08
N LEU A 9 47.06 57.89 12.53
CA LEU A 9 47.37 57.22 13.84
C LEU A 9 46.61 55.86 13.98
N PHE A 10 47.27 54.68 13.88
CA PHE A 10 47.80 53.73 14.91
C PHE A 10 46.73 53.10 15.87
N LEU A 11 46.45 51.78 15.97
CA LEU A 11 47.17 50.49 16.23
C LEU A 11 47.16 50.00 17.71
N GLY A 12 46.86 48.70 17.93
CA GLY A 12 47.21 47.89 19.12
C GLY A 12 46.14 46.83 19.50
N SER A 13 46.28 45.53 19.15
CA SER A 13 46.94 44.40 19.89
C SER A 13 46.12 43.90 21.11
N LEU A 14 45.93 42.61 21.48
CA LEU A 14 46.78 41.41 21.48
C LEU A 14 45.98 40.13 21.85
N LEU A 15 46.56 38.95 21.58
CA LEU A 15 46.15 37.56 21.86
C LEU A 15 46.11 37.08 23.35
N VAL A 16 45.16 36.17 23.64
CA VAL A 16 45.20 34.79 24.23
C VAL A 16 45.91 34.45 25.59
N ALA A 17 45.05 33.92 26.50
CA ALA A 17 45.12 32.82 27.50
C ALA A 17 46.15 32.73 28.66
N CYS A 18 45.63 32.46 29.88
CA CYS A 18 45.79 31.17 30.61
C CYS A 18 45.08 31.16 32.00
N GLY A 19 44.41 30.05 32.34
CA GLY A 19 44.51 29.38 33.66
C GLY A 19 43.48 29.62 34.79
N GLY A 20 42.57 28.65 34.98
CA GLY A 20 42.36 27.92 36.27
C GLY A 20 41.32 28.41 37.30
N GLY A 21 40.50 27.48 37.83
CA GLY A 21 40.01 27.56 39.21
C GLY A 21 38.56 27.15 39.55
N ILE A 22 38.32 25.85 39.77
CA ILE A 22 37.61 25.23 40.92
C ILE A 22 36.21 25.78 41.36
N GLY A 23 35.17 24.99 41.05
CA GLY A 23 34.22 24.35 41.99
C GLY A 23 33.27 25.18 42.87
N TYR A 24 31.95 24.97 42.71
CA TYR A 24 30.97 24.92 43.81
C TYR A 24 29.77 24.01 43.48
N ARG A 25 29.35 23.21 44.46
CA ARG A 25 28.20 22.29 44.47
C ARG A 25 26.95 22.98 45.05
N ASN A 26 25.81 22.38 44.71
CA ASN A 26 24.50 22.31 45.40
C ASN A 26 23.48 23.46 45.24
N GLY A 27 22.29 23.09 44.74
CA GLY A 27 21.10 23.12 45.59
C GLY A 27 19.83 23.83 45.07
N ARG A 28 18.85 23.01 44.65
CA ARG A 28 17.38 23.11 44.89
C ARG A 28 16.56 24.34 44.45
N ASN A 29 15.51 23.97 43.71
CA ASN A 29 14.09 24.39 43.80
C ASN A 29 13.68 25.82 43.43
N GLY A 30 12.77 25.92 42.47
CA GLY A 30 11.96 27.11 42.19
C GLY A 30 11.04 26.88 40.99
N GLU A 31 9.76 26.67 41.26
CA GLU A 31 8.66 26.40 40.34
C GLU A 31 8.29 27.60 39.43
N THR A 32 7.39 27.29 38.47
CA THR A 32 6.53 28.19 37.67
C THR A 32 7.24 28.86 36.47
N SER A 33 6.71 28.91 35.25
CA SER A 33 5.36 28.71 34.72
C SER A 33 5.45 28.54 33.19
N ALA A 34 4.68 27.61 32.61
CA ALA A 34 4.48 27.50 31.16
C ALA A 34 2.97 27.40 30.89
N PRO A 35 2.40 28.18 29.94
CA PRO A 35 0.99 28.06 29.58
C PRO A 35 0.74 26.90 28.61
N ALA A 36 -0.44 26.31 28.77
CA ALA A 36 -0.99 25.20 27.99
C ALA A 36 -1.75 25.67 26.75
N SER A 37 -1.77 24.83 25.71
CA SER A 37 -2.92 24.38 24.88
C SER A 37 -2.39 23.68 23.62
N ALA A 38 -2.94 22.62 23.06
CA ALA A 38 -3.92 21.60 23.45
C ALA A 38 -3.88 20.54 22.33
N ALA A 39 -3.83 19.25 22.66
CA ALA A 39 -4.18 18.17 21.74
C ALA A 39 -5.05 17.18 22.53
N THR A 40 -6.33 17.12 22.16
CA THR A 40 -7.35 16.30 22.80
C THR A 40 -7.36 14.92 22.16
N ALA A 41 -7.01 13.90 22.93
CA ALA A 41 -7.26 12.50 22.60
C ALA A 41 -8.69 12.12 23.04
N LEU A 42 -9.44 11.46 22.15
CA LEU A 42 -10.73 10.85 22.47
C LEU A 42 -10.51 9.37 22.83
N SER A 43 -10.98 8.98 24.01
CA SER A 43 -11.06 7.59 24.50
C SER A 43 -12.52 7.10 24.43
N PRO A 44 -12.76 5.77 24.40
CA PRO A 44 -14.04 5.19 23.98
C PRO A 44 -15.09 5.14 25.09
N LEU A 45 -16.37 5.22 24.68
CA LEU A 45 -17.55 5.09 25.54
C LEU A 45 -17.85 3.62 25.84
N THR A 46 -17.74 3.25 27.12
CA THR A 46 -18.37 2.05 27.70
C THR A 46 -19.73 2.41 28.27
N THR A 47 -20.80 1.74 27.83
CA THR A 47 -22.13 1.82 28.45
C THR A 47 -22.34 0.66 29.42
N GLU A 48 -22.35 0.97 30.71
CA GLU A 48 -22.89 0.08 31.76
C GLU A 48 -24.42 0.17 31.79
N ALA A 49 -25.10 -0.96 31.81
CA ALA A 49 -26.54 -1.06 32.12
C ALA A 49 -26.73 -1.60 33.54
N ALA A 50 -27.48 -0.85 34.33
CA ALA A 50 -27.72 -1.08 35.74
C ALA A 50 -28.69 -2.24 36.03
N THR A 51 -28.38 -2.96 37.11
CA THR A 51 -29.21 -3.95 37.81
C THR A 51 -30.44 -3.33 38.50
N THR A 52 -31.59 -4.00 38.40
CA THR A 52 -32.62 -4.04 39.46
C THR A 52 -33.22 -5.44 39.55
N GLY A 53 -33.17 -6.05 40.74
CA GLY A 53 -33.76 -7.34 41.05
C GLY A 53 -35.25 -7.28 41.44
N GLY A 54 -35.90 -8.44 41.43
CA GLY A 54 -37.27 -8.61 41.91
C GLY A 54 -37.78 -10.03 41.69
N THR A 55 -37.65 -10.87 42.72
CA THR A 55 -38.23 -12.21 42.87
C THR A 55 -39.75 -12.18 43.08
N THR A 56 -40.49 -13.10 42.46
CA THR A 56 -41.52 -13.93 43.10
C THR A 56 -41.73 -15.23 42.33
N ALA A 57 -41.71 -16.34 43.05
CA ALA A 57 -42.16 -17.65 42.62
C ALA A 57 -43.63 -17.85 43.03
N GLU A 58 -44.29 -18.80 42.34
CA GLU A 58 -45.35 -19.72 42.77
C GLU A 58 -46.40 -19.88 41.66
N THR A 59 -47.00 -21.03 41.35
CA THR A 59 -46.82 -22.48 41.56
C THR A 59 -47.90 -23.13 40.65
N SER A 60 -47.87 -24.48 40.52
CA SER A 60 -49.00 -25.36 40.13
C SER A 60 -49.02 -25.79 38.65
N PHE A 61 -49.10 -27.08 38.27
CA PHE A 61 -49.19 -28.35 38.98
C PHE A 61 -48.83 -29.50 37.99
N GLN A 62 -48.15 -30.52 38.52
CA GLN A 62 -48.12 -31.97 38.19
C GLN A 62 -49.24 -32.53 37.27
N SER A 63 -49.11 -33.65 36.53
CA SER A 63 -48.13 -34.76 36.45
C SER A 63 -48.58 -35.81 35.41
N GLY A 64 -47.61 -36.55 34.86
CA GLY A 64 -47.72 -37.99 34.54
C GLY A 64 -48.00 -38.37 33.09
N GLU A 65 -47.37 -39.36 32.44
CA GLU A 65 -46.26 -40.28 32.75
C GLU A 65 -45.65 -40.78 31.40
N THR A 66 -44.38 -41.15 31.46
CA THR A 66 -43.41 -41.69 30.47
C THR A 66 -43.70 -43.14 29.99
N PRO A 67 -42.80 -43.87 29.26
CA PRO A 67 -41.63 -43.51 28.39
C PRO A 67 -41.65 -44.23 27.02
N THR A 68 -40.71 -43.93 26.10
CA THR A 68 -39.83 -44.95 25.44
C THR A 68 -38.82 -44.34 24.44
N SER A 69 -37.56 -44.76 24.64
CA SER A 69 -36.50 -45.11 23.69
C SER A 69 -36.06 -44.18 22.54
N ALA A 70 -34.78 -43.80 22.67
CA ALA A 70 -33.73 -43.57 21.67
C ALA A 70 -33.91 -44.09 20.23
N GLY A 71 -33.34 -43.34 19.28
CA GLY A 71 -32.95 -43.83 17.95
C GLY A 71 -32.82 -42.73 16.89
N THR A 72 -31.60 -42.52 16.40
CA THR A 72 -31.13 -41.71 15.24
C THR A 72 -32.04 -41.73 14.01
N PRO A 73 -32.04 -40.69 13.15
CA PRO A 73 -32.42 -40.86 11.75
C PRO A 73 -31.22 -40.74 10.81
N SER A 74 -30.98 -41.80 10.04
CA SER A 74 -30.39 -41.73 8.70
C SER A 74 -31.41 -42.28 7.71
N SER A 75 -31.54 -41.58 6.57
CA SER A 75 -31.96 -42.05 5.25
C SER A 75 -33.36 -42.67 5.08
N GLN A 76 -34.19 -42.05 4.22
CA GLN A 76 -34.80 -42.66 3.00
C GLN A 76 -35.09 -41.50 2.02
N ASN A 77 -34.39 -41.34 0.89
CA ASN A 77 -34.55 -42.01 -0.40
C ASN A 77 -36.01 -42.28 -0.82
N THR A 78 -36.53 -41.48 -1.76
CA THR A 78 -37.74 -41.79 -2.55
C THR A 78 -37.39 -41.76 -4.03
N THR A 79 -37.76 -42.86 -4.69
CA THR A 79 -37.47 -43.19 -6.08
C THR A 79 -38.45 -42.56 -7.08
N GLY A 80 -37.93 -42.17 -8.25
CA GLY A 80 -38.56 -42.48 -9.54
C GLY A 80 -39.46 -41.42 -10.16
N GLY A 81 -38.85 -40.48 -10.88
CA GLY A 81 -39.52 -39.65 -11.89
C GLY A 81 -38.52 -39.33 -13.00
N THR A 82 -38.87 -39.65 -14.24
CA THR A 82 -38.08 -39.50 -15.46
C THR A 82 -37.33 -38.16 -15.55
N SER A 83 -36.01 -38.26 -15.61
CA SER A 83 -35.07 -37.18 -15.90
C SER A 83 -35.29 -36.66 -17.33
N PRO A 84 -35.56 -35.36 -17.55
CA PRO A 84 -35.09 -34.71 -18.76
C PRO A 84 -33.59 -34.45 -18.60
N ALA A 85 -32.82 -34.81 -19.63
CA ALA A 85 -31.42 -34.45 -19.74
C ALA A 85 -31.27 -32.91 -19.69
N GLY A 86 -30.26 -32.43 -18.96
CA GLY A 86 -29.82 -31.03 -18.96
C GLY A 86 -30.03 -30.30 -17.63
N SER A 87 -29.25 -30.64 -16.61
CA SER A 87 -28.85 -29.68 -15.59
C SER A 87 -27.33 -29.70 -15.60
N GLU A 88 -26.73 -28.80 -16.37
CA GLU A 88 -25.30 -28.55 -16.25
C GLU A 88 -25.07 -28.12 -14.80
N GLU A 89 -24.19 -28.86 -14.14
CA GLU A 89 -23.83 -28.65 -12.75
C GLU A 89 -23.07 -27.33 -12.72
N PHE A 90 -23.57 -26.35 -11.95
CA PHE A 90 -22.88 -25.07 -11.73
C PHE A 90 -21.67 -25.34 -10.85
N ILE A 91 -20.61 -25.85 -11.47
CA ILE A 91 -19.32 -26.11 -10.84
C ILE A 91 -18.43 -24.91 -11.17
N ASP A 92 -17.70 -24.51 -10.14
CA ASP A 92 -16.66 -23.50 -10.13
C ASP A 92 -15.54 -24.20 -9.36
N HIS A 93 -14.55 -24.73 -10.09
CA HIS A 93 -13.52 -25.61 -9.53
C HIS A 93 -12.48 -24.85 -8.70
N ASP A 94 -12.26 -23.58 -9.00
CA ASP A 94 -11.23 -22.75 -8.38
C ASP A 94 -11.78 -21.66 -7.44
N ASP A 95 -13.11 -21.63 -7.28
CA ASP A 95 -13.88 -20.76 -6.39
C ASP A 95 -13.67 -19.26 -6.69
N ASP A 96 -13.44 -18.91 -7.96
CA ASP A 96 -13.24 -17.53 -8.41
C ASP A 96 -14.57 -16.81 -8.75
N GLY A 97 -15.70 -17.52 -8.77
CA GLY A 97 -17.02 -16.95 -9.04
C GLY A 97 -17.44 -16.94 -10.51
N VAL A 98 -16.60 -17.44 -11.42
CA VAL A 98 -16.93 -17.80 -12.79
C VAL A 98 -17.18 -19.31 -12.86
N TRP A 99 -18.17 -19.73 -13.63
CA TRP A 99 -18.51 -21.15 -13.72
C TRP A 99 -17.62 -21.80 -14.77
N ASP A 100 -17.18 -23.05 -14.56
CA ASP A 100 -16.22 -23.74 -15.46
C ASP A 100 -16.63 -23.69 -16.96
N SER A 101 -17.94 -23.65 -17.24
CA SER A 101 -18.48 -23.59 -18.60
C SER A 101 -18.27 -22.24 -19.31
N GLU A 102 -18.05 -21.19 -18.52
CA GLU A 102 -17.82 -19.81 -18.94
C GLU A 102 -16.39 -19.33 -18.59
N ASP A 103 -15.60 -20.21 -17.95
CA ASP A 103 -14.26 -19.93 -17.46
C ASP A 103 -13.18 -20.32 -18.47
N ASN A 104 -12.34 -19.36 -18.88
CA ASN A 104 -11.20 -19.59 -19.75
C ASN A 104 -9.96 -20.13 -19.01
N CYS A 105 -10.00 -20.27 -17.67
CA CYS A 105 -9.05 -21.00 -16.85
C CYS A 105 -9.70 -21.79 -15.67
N PRO A 106 -10.49 -22.86 -15.94
CA PRO A 106 -11.33 -23.54 -14.93
C PRO A 106 -10.62 -24.12 -13.68
N ASP A 107 -9.30 -24.17 -13.65
CA ASP A 107 -8.52 -24.70 -12.52
C ASP A 107 -7.68 -23.62 -11.82
N HIS A 108 -7.77 -22.35 -12.26
CA HIS A 108 -6.90 -21.25 -11.84
C HIS A 108 -7.65 -19.91 -11.72
N PRO A 109 -7.80 -19.35 -10.50
CA PRO A 109 -8.67 -18.21 -10.27
C PRO A 109 -8.31 -17.00 -11.14
N ASN A 110 -9.26 -16.55 -11.95
CA ASN A 110 -9.06 -15.50 -12.93
C ASN A 110 -10.33 -14.68 -13.26
N GLU A 111 -11.22 -14.46 -12.31
CA GLU A 111 -12.44 -13.60 -12.26
C GLU A 111 -12.72 -12.64 -13.43
N ARG A 112 -11.70 -11.94 -13.92
CA ARG A 112 -11.76 -10.98 -15.04
C ARG A 112 -11.75 -11.62 -16.43
N GLN A 113 -11.54 -12.93 -16.52
CA GLN A 113 -11.59 -13.74 -17.74
C GLN A 113 -10.79 -13.10 -18.88
N ARG A 114 -9.59 -12.58 -18.55
CA ARG A 114 -8.74 -11.91 -19.53
C ARG A 114 -8.11 -12.97 -20.43
N ASP A 115 -8.10 -12.67 -21.73
CA ASP A 115 -7.55 -13.46 -22.82
C ASP A 115 -6.97 -12.45 -23.81
N ARG A 116 -5.69 -12.12 -23.64
CA ARG A 116 -5.02 -11.00 -24.32
C ARG A 116 -4.75 -11.31 -25.78
N ASP A 117 -4.32 -12.54 -26.10
CA ASP A 117 -3.99 -12.95 -27.46
C ASP A 117 -5.23 -13.47 -28.25
N GLY A 118 -6.31 -13.77 -27.54
CA GLY A 118 -7.59 -14.18 -28.10
C GLY A 118 -7.64 -15.63 -28.55
N ASP A 119 -6.78 -16.50 -28.00
CA ASP A 119 -6.72 -17.92 -28.36
C ASP A 119 -7.77 -18.78 -27.61
N GLY A 120 -8.41 -18.21 -26.59
CA GLY A 120 -9.45 -18.82 -25.77
C GLY A 120 -8.95 -19.48 -24.48
N LEU A 121 -7.64 -19.46 -24.21
CA LEU A 121 -7.06 -19.69 -22.90
C LEU A 121 -6.97 -18.34 -22.17
N GLY A 122 -7.28 -18.32 -20.88
CA GLY A 122 -7.11 -17.08 -20.12
C GLY A 122 -5.64 -16.81 -19.81
N ASP A 123 -5.29 -15.53 -19.68
CA ASP A 123 -3.93 -15.04 -19.36
C ASP A 123 -3.27 -15.77 -18.18
N VAL A 124 -4.08 -16.28 -17.27
CA VAL A 124 -3.70 -17.03 -16.08
C VAL A 124 -3.15 -18.42 -16.47
N CYS A 125 -3.86 -19.17 -17.29
CA CYS A 125 -3.49 -20.55 -17.63
C CYS A 125 -2.78 -20.67 -18.99
N ASP A 126 -2.55 -19.55 -19.66
CA ASP A 126 -1.87 -19.47 -20.94
C ASP A 126 -0.32 -19.51 -20.77
N PRO A 127 0.39 -20.48 -21.38
CA PRO A 127 1.85 -20.55 -21.35
C PRO A 127 2.58 -19.48 -22.21
N ASP A 128 1.87 -18.76 -23.09
CA ASP A 128 2.38 -17.74 -24.03
C ASP A 128 1.35 -16.61 -24.14
N ARG A 129 1.23 -15.83 -23.07
CA ARG A 129 0.07 -14.94 -22.78
C ARG A 129 -0.14 -13.85 -23.83
N ASP A 130 0.89 -13.43 -24.53
CA ASP A 130 0.79 -12.41 -25.56
C ASP A 130 0.84 -12.98 -26.99
N GLY A 131 1.02 -14.30 -27.12
CA GLY A 131 0.96 -15.04 -28.37
C GLY A 131 2.11 -14.73 -29.33
N ASP A 132 3.26 -14.29 -28.84
CA ASP A 132 4.41 -13.88 -29.67
C ASP A 132 5.32 -15.05 -30.09
N GLY A 133 5.14 -16.21 -29.44
CA GLY A 133 5.88 -17.44 -29.68
C GLY A 133 7.01 -17.70 -28.66
N SER A 134 7.17 -16.83 -27.67
CA SER A 134 8.08 -16.96 -26.53
C SER A 134 7.28 -17.36 -25.28
N PRO A 135 7.62 -18.47 -24.60
CA PRO A 135 6.88 -18.86 -23.41
C PRO A 135 7.13 -17.87 -22.27
N ASN A 136 6.12 -17.57 -21.46
CA ASN A 136 6.14 -16.55 -20.40
C ASN A 136 7.40 -16.55 -19.50
N GLU A 137 7.98 -17.73 -19.21
CA GLU A 137 9.18 -17.87 -18.36
C GLU A 137 10.50 -17.45 -19.05
N ALA A 138 10.51 -17.41 -20.37
CA ALA A 138 11.66 -17.06 -21.20
C ALA A 138 11.47 -15.73 -21.94
N ASP A 139 10.30 -15.12 -21.77
CA ASP A 139 9.86 -13.92 -22.45
C ASP A 139 10.32 -12.67 -21.68
N ASP A 140 11.06 -11.77 -22.34
CA ASP A 140 11.51 -10.50 -21.76
C ASP A 140 10.39 -9.45 -21.67
N CYS A 141 9.24 -9.72 -22.29
CA CYS A 141 8.03 -8.93 -22.30
C CYS A 141 6.74 -9.78 -22.29
N ALA A 142 6.62 -10.76 -21.37
CA ALA A 142 5.52 -11.75 -21.22
C ALA A 142 4.04 -11.28 -21.28
N ASP A 143 3.77 -9.98 -21.40
CA ASP A 143 2.45 -9.40 -21.55
C ASP A 143 2.34 -8.45 -22.78
N VAL A 144 3.39 -8.32 -23.59
CA VAL A 144 3.51 -7.37 -24.72
C VAL A 144 4.17 -8.06 -25.90
N PHE A 145 3.35 -8.45 -26.87
CA PHE A 145 3.79 -9.13 -28.10
C PHE A 145 5.07 -8.51 -28.71
N ASP A 146 6.19 -9.21 -28.60
CA ASP A 146 7.50 -8.78 -29.09
C ASP A 146 8.36 -9.94 -29.61
N PRO A 147 8.00 -10.55 -30.76
CA PRO A 147 8.61 -11.79 -31.23
C PRO A 147 10.13 -11.69 -31.56
N ASP A 148 10.73 -10.50 -31.47
CA ASP A 148 12.16 -10.27 -31.57
C ASP A 148 12.94 -10.25 -30.24
N GLN A 149 12.25 -10.18 -29.09
CA GLN A 149 12.81 -10.30 -27.73
C GLN A 149 14.05 -9.41 -27.55
N ALA A 150 13.86 -8.15 -27.91
CA ALA A 150 14.93 -7.18 -28.01
C ALA A 150 15.16 -6.53 -26.65
N ASP A 151 16.28 -6.84 -25.99
CA ASP A 151 16.70 -6.18 -24.75
C ASP A 151 18.05 -5.47 -24.99
N ALA A 152 17.99 -4.16 -25.25
CA ALA A 152 19.19 -3.40 -25.64
C ALA A 152 20.16 -3.12 -24.49
N ASP A 153 19.68 -3.04 -23.25
CA ASP A 153 20.49 -2.72 -22.08
C ASP A 153 20.85 -3.95 -21.21
N GLY A 154 20.25 -5.10 -21.50
CA GLY A 154 20.56 -6.39 -20.91
C GLY A 154 20.07 -6.54 -19.47
N ASP A 155 19.03 -5.78 -19.10
CA ASP A 155 18.45 -5.80 -17.75
C ASP A 155 17.41 -6.92 -17.54
N GLY A 156 17.04 -7.62 -18.62
CA GLY A 156 16.07 -8.71 -18.63
C GLY A 156 14.62 -8.26 -18.85
N THR A 157 14.38 -6.97 -19.10
CA THR A 157 13.09 -6.43 -19.55
C THR A 157 13.23 -5.99 -21.02
N GLY A 158 12.38 -6.49 -21.91
CA GLY A 158 12.48 -6.16 -23.33
C GLY A 158 12.17 -4.69 -23.63
N ASP A 159 12.80 -4.17 -24.68
CA ASP A 159 12.66 -2.83 -25.24
C ASP A 159 11.18 -2.51 -25.56
N ALA A 160 10.40 -3.52 -25.95
CA ALA A 160 8.99 -3.38 -26.32
C ALA A 160 8.11 -2.99 -25.12
N CYS A 161 8.45 -3.49 -23.93
CA CYS A 161 7.72 -3.25 -22.71
C CYS A 161 8.43 -2.24 -21.79
N GLN A 162 9.69 -1.87 -22.05
CA GLN A 162 10.41 -0.88 -21.26
C GLN A 162 9.72 0.50 -21.23
N GLN A 163 9.32 0.95 -20.03
CA GLN A 163 8.70 2.26 -19.81
C GLN A 163 9.62 3.09 -18.92
N GLY A 164 10.51 3.89 -19.52
CA GLY A 164 11.52 4.66 -18.78
C GLY A 164 10.98 5.35 -17.51
N GLY A 165 11.56 5.00 -16.36
CA GLY A 165 11.15 5.50 -15.04
C GLY A 165 9.97 4.76 -14.38
N MET A 166 9.53 3.63 -14.95
CA MET A 166 8.56 2.71 -14.35
C MET A 166 9.20 1.33 -14.15
N VAL A 167 8.64 0.54 -13.25
CA VAL A 167 8.97 -0.87 -13.04
C VAL A 167 7.77 -1.74 -13.42
N TYR A 168 8.06 -2.91 -13.98
CA TYR A 168 7.05 -3.91 -14.30
C TYR A 168 6.72 -4.74 -13.07
N VAL A 169 5.43 -4.89 -12.79
CA VAL A 169 4.90 -5.82 -11.78
C VAL A 169 4.16 -6.92 -12.54
N PRO A 170 4.69 -8.15 -12.59
CA PRO A 170 4.07 -9.27 -13.30
C PRO A 170 2.66 -9.59 -12.81
N GLY A 171 1.84 -10.14 -13.71
CA GLY A 171 0.57 -10.74 -13.35
C GLY A 171 0.73 -11.96 -12.45
N GLY A 172 -0.24 -12.22 -11.57
CA GLY A 172 -0.18 -13.32 -10.60
C GLY A 172 -0.97 -13.05 -9.33
N LEU A 173 -1.17 -14.12 -8.54
CA LEU A 173 -1.71 -14.02 -7.19
C LEU A 173 -0.77 -13.26 -6.26
N PHE A 174 -1.37 -12.53 -5.32
CA PHE A 174 -0.68 -12.05 -4.14
C PHE A 174 -1.62 -11.98 -2.93
N VAL A 175 -1.02 -11.97 -1.75
CA VAL A 175 -1.62 -11.92 -0.44
C VAL A 175 -1.85 -10.45 -0.06
N ARG A 176 -3.08 -9.98 -0.25
CA ARG A 176 -3.51 -8.65 0.20
C ARG A 176 -3.89 -8.66 1.66
N GLY A 177 -3.48 -7.62 2.39
CA GLY A 177 -3.69 -7.46 3.82
C GLY A 177 -2.55 -8.04 4.66
N ALA A 178 -2.74 -8.08 5.97
CA ALA A 178 -1.73 -8.57 6.89
C ALA A 178 -2.28 -9.56 7.93
N CYS A 179 -1.45 -10.54 8.22
CA CYS A 179 -1.58 -11.46 9.35
C CYS A 179 -0.38 -11.30 10.28
N ASN A 180 -0.54 -11.64 11.56
CA ASN A 180 0.55 -11.53 12.52
C ASN A 180 1.66 -12.58 12.31
N GLU A 181 2.85 -12.30 12.85
CA GLU A 181 4.05 -13.17 12.77
C GLU A 181 3.86 -14.55 13.43
N ALA A 182 2.80 -14.75 14.23
CA ALA A 182 2.48 -16.03 14.85
C ALA A 182 1.58 -16.92 13.97
N THR A 183 1.11 -16.41 12.84
CA THR A 183 0.26 -17.13 11.89
C THR A 183 1.13 -17.86 10.86
N PRO A 184 0.95 -19.18 10.64
CA PRO A 184 1.67 -19.90 9.59
C PRO A 184 1.40 -19.30 8.21
N PHE A 185 2.44 -19.12 7.39
CA PHE A 185 2.28 -18.69 6.01
C PHE A 185 1.99 -19.87 5.06
N PRO A 186 1.16 -19.71 4.01
CA PRO A 186 0.32 -18.54 3.74
C PRO A 186 -0.79 -18.43 4.79
N CYS A 187 -1.00 -17.21 5.30
CA CYS A 187 -2.07 -16.97 6.24
C CYS A 187 -3.42 -16.97 5.53
N LYS A 188 -4.44 -17.44 6.23
CA LYS A 188 -5.75 -17.74 5.66
C LYS A 188 -6.71 -16.57 5.85
N ARG A 189 -7.74 -16.55 5.01
CA ARG A 189 -8.88 -15.63 5.16
C ARG A 189 -9.44 -15.71 6.59
N GLY A 190 -9.47 -14.56 7.26
CA GLY A 190 -9.97 -14.43 8.64
C GLY A 190 -8.90 -14.44 9.74
N ASP A 191 -7.63 -14.64 9.40
CA ASP A 191 -6.53 -14.57 10.38
C ASP A 191 -6.29 -13.13 10.88
N LEU A 192 -5.83 -13.02 12.13
CA LEU A 192 -5.63 -11.75 12.84
C LEU A 192 -4.38 -11.00 12.35
N GLY A 193 -4.50 -9.69 12.15
CA GLY A 193 -3.39 -8.79 11.80
C GLY A 193 -2.32 -8.64 12.89
N TYR A 194 -1.19 -8.00 12.54
CA TYR A 194 -0.03 -7.82 13.44
C TYR A 194 -0.34 -7.15 14.80
N THR A 195 -1.39 -6.32 14.83
CA THR A 195 -1.85 -5.56 15.99
C THR A 195 -3.36 -5.41 15.92
N ALA A 196 -4.03 -5.03 17.01
CA ALA A 196 -5.46 -4.71 16.97
C ALA A 196 -5.81 -3.61 15.95
N ALA A 197 -4.88 -2.68 15.67
CA ALA A 197 -5.06 -1.68 14.62
C ALA A 197 -4.95 -2.28 13.20
N ALA A 198 -4.08 -3.27 13.02
CA ALA A 198 -3.98 -4.02 11.77
C ALA A 198 -5.19 -4.93 11.58
N GLU A 199 -5.71 -5.56 12.63
CA GLU A 199 -6.94 -6.36 12.58
C GLU A 199 -8.15 -5.55 12.09
N ALA A 200 -8.21 -4.25 12.40
CA ALA A 200 -9.33 -3.39 12.01
C ALA A 200 -9.28 -2.93 10.55
N ASN A 201 -8.08 -2.69 9.99
CA ASN A 201 -7.91 -2.00 8.71
C ASN A 201 -7.03 -2.73 7.68
N GLU A 202 -6.40 -3.84 8.07
CA GLU A 202 -5.46 -4.63 7.26
C GLU A 202 -5.91 -6.11 7.15
N SER A 203 -7.00 -6.51 7.81
CA SER A 203 -7.54 -7.88 7.84
C SER A 203 -9.02 -7.92 7.40
N PRO A 204 -9.52 -9.02 6.79
CA PRO A 204 -8.82 -10.29 6.61
C PRO A 204 -7.83 -10.26 5.45
N VAL A 205 -6.83 -11.14 5.58
CA VAL A 205 -5.95 -11.50 4.47
C VAL A 205 -6.74 -12.21 3.37
N ARG A 206 -6.35 -12.02 2.11
CA ARG A 206 -6.92 -12.69 0.95
C ARG A 206 -5.87 -12.85 -0.14
N GLU A 207 -5.95 -13.95 -0.87
CA GLU A 207 -5.29 -14.09 -2.15
C GLU A 207 -6.16 -13.40 -3.20
N ILE A 208 -5.56 -12.54 -4.01
CA ILE A 208 -6.23 -11.92 -5.16
C ILE A 208 -5.31 -11.97 -6.36
N TYR A 209 -5.88 -12.17 -7.54
CA TYR A 209 -5.17 -12.09 -8.80
C TYR A 209 -5.11 -10.64 -9.27
N LEU A 210 -3.93 -10.20 -9.73
CA LEU A 210 -3.77 -8.98 -10.50
C LEU A 210 -3.10 -9.31 -11.82
N ASP A 211 -3.54 -8.66 -12.88
CA ASP A 211 -2.85 -8.66 -14.15
C ASP A 211 -1.50 -7.94 -14.06
N GLY A 212 -0.64 -8.12 -15.07
CA GLY A 212 0.58 -7.34 -15.21
C GLY A 212 0.29 -5.84 -15.34
N PHE A 213 1.11 -5.02 -14.69
CA PHE A 213 1.02 -3.56 -14.79
C PHE A 213 2.38 -2.89 -14.58
N TRP A 214 2.48 -1.65 -15.03
CA TRP A 214 3.61 -0.76 -14.77
C TRP A 214 3.29 0.19 -13.64
N ILE A 215 4.25 0.44 -12.76
CA ILE A 215 4.16 1.47 -11.73
C ILE A 215 5.41 2.34 -11.76
N ASP A 216 5.27 3.65 -11.53
CA ASP A 216 6.41 4.55 -11.48
C ASP A 216 7.43 4.04 -10.43
N ALA A 217 8.72 4.02 -10.81
CA ALA A 217 9.79 3.50 -9.96
C ALA A 217 9.91 4.30 -8.66
N THR A 218 9.55 5.58 -8.68
CA THR A 218 9.51 6.46 -7.52
C THR A 218 8.27 7.35 -7.56
N GLU A 219 8.05 8.15 -6.52
CA GLU A 219 7.00 9.17 -6.53
C GLU A 219 7.25 10.24 -7.61
N VAL A 220 6.18 10.92 -8.02
CA VAL A 220 6.28 12.05 -8.95
C VAL A 220 7.07 13.18 -8.29
N THR A 221 8.10 13.69 -8.97
CA THR A 221 8.93 14.77 -8.43
C THR A 221 8.27 16.14 -8.56
N VAL A 222 8.73 17.11 -7.76
CA VAL A 222 8.34 18.52 -7.89
C VAL A 222 8.59 19.04 -9.31
N ALA A 223 9.77 18.74 -9.88
CA ALA A 223 10.12 19.17 -11.22
C ALA A 223 9.17 18.61 -12.28
N ALA A 224 8.81 17.32 -12.17
CA ALA A 224 7.90 16.68 -13.10
C ALA A 224 6.49 17.26 -12.99
N PHE A 225 5.96 17.41 -11.77
CA PHE A 225 4.65 18.04 -11.55
C PHE A 225 4.61 19.50 -12.04
N GLN A 226 5.69 20.27 -11.83
CA GLN A 226 5.78 21.65 -12.30
C GLN A 226 5.72 21.73 -13.83
N ALA A 227 6.29 20.76 -14.55
CA ALA A 227 6.16 20.70 -16.01
C ALA A 227 4.69 20.57 -16.48
N CYS A 228 3.85 19.84 -15.72
CA CYS A 228 2.41 19.76 -15.98
C CYS A 228 1.70 21.10 -15.76
N VAL A 229 2.10 21.82 -14.71
CA VAL A 229 1.57 23.16 -14.38
C VAL A 229 1.96 24.17 -15.46
N ASP A 230 3.23 24.17 -15.88
CA ASP A 230 3.74 25.07 -16.91
C ASP A 230 3.09 24.80 -18.28
N ALA A 231 2.74 23.55 -18.55
CA ALA A 231 1.96 23.16 -19.73
C ALA A 231 0.47 23.56 -19.66
N GLY A 232 0.02 24.13 -18.54
CA GLY A 232 -1.38 24.49 -18.30
C GLY A 232 -2.32 23.29 -18.18
N ARG A 233 -1.77 22.11 -17.83
CA ARG A 233 -2.51 20.84 -17.72
C ARG A 233 -2.87 20.49 -16.28
N CYS A 234 -2.03 20.90 -15.33
CA CYS A 234 -2.27 20.75 -13.91
C CYS A 234 -2.49 22.12 -13.23
N THR A 235 -3.22 22.11 -12.12
CA THR A 235 -3.27 23.26 -11.21
C THR A 235 -2.10 23.20 -10.21
N PRO A 236 -1.51 24.33 -9.80
CA PRO A 236 -0.38 24.33 -8.86
C PRO A 236 -0.70 23.65 -7.53
N ALA A 237 0.28 22.93 -6.97
CA ALA A 237 0.20 22.37 -5.62
C ALA A 237 0.01 23.48 -4.57
N GLN A 238 -0.52 23.13 -3.40
CA GLN A 238 -0.62 24.09 -2.30
C GLN A 238 0.77 24.51 -1.81
N GLY A 239 0.89 25.78 -1.41
CA GLY A 239 2.12 26.32 -0.83
C GLY A 239 2.17 26.13 0.68
N GLY A 240 3.37 26.29 1.26
CA GLY A 240 3.59 26.18 2.70
C GLY A 240 5.02 25.78 3.01
N GLU A 241 5.46 25.96 4.26
CA GLU A 241 6.84 25.67 4.67
C GLU A 241 7.24 24.20 4.48
N ASN A 242 6.26 23.28 4.59
CA ASN A 242 6.45 21.84 4.39
C ASN A 242 6.02 21.35 3.00
N CYS A 243 5.62 22.25 2.10
CA CYS A 243 5.20 21.89 0.74
C CYS A 243 6.38 22.03 -0.23
N ASN A 244 6.86 20.92 -0.76
CA ASN A 244 8.06 20.81 -1.58
C ASN A 244 7.98 21.67 -2.85
N GLY A 245 6.80 21.82 -3.46
CA GLY A 245 6.60 22.68 -4.63
C GLY A 245 6.87 24.17 -4.39
N ALA A 246 6.89 24.63 -3.13
CA ALA A 246 7.19 26.01 -2.76
C ALA A 246 8.64 26.22 -2.27
N ARG A 247 9.47 25.17 -2.25
CA ARG A 247 10.79 25.19 -1.62
C ARG A 247 11.91 25.15 -2.66
N GLU A 248 12.90 26.02 -2.52
CA GLU A 248 14.09 26.02 -3.36
C GLU A 248 14.96 24.78 -3.08
N GLY A 249 15.46 24.13 -4.13
CA GLY A 249 16.29 22.93 -4.01
C GLY A 249 15.51 21.60 -3.88
N PHE A 250 14.18 21.63 -3.97
CA PHE A 250 13.31 20.45 -3.82
C PHE A 250 12.85 19.85 -5.16
N ALA A 251 13.51 20.20 -6.27
CA ALA A 251 13.13 19.77 -7.61
C ALA A 251 13.02 18.22 -7.75
N ASP A 252 13.94 17.49 -7.12
CA ASP A 252 14.02 16.02 -7.16
C ASP A 252 13.34 15.33 -5.95
N HIS A 253 12.66 16.11 -5.10
CA HIS A 253 11.86 15.56 -4.00
C HIS A 253 10.46 15.20 -4.51
N PRO A 254 9.73 14.31 -3.81
CA PRO A 254 8.35 13.99 -4.18
C PRO A 254 7.49 15.26 -4.11
N ILE A 255 6.59 15.44 -5.08
CA ILE A 255 5.54 16.45 -4.94
C ILE A 255 4.62 16.05 -3.79
N ASN A 256 4.33 17.00 -2.91
CA ASN A 256 3.37 16.85 -1.81
C ASN A 256 2.45 18.07 -1.76
N CYS A 257 1.52 18.10 -0.81
CA CYS A 257 0.50 19.17 -0.75
C CYS A 257 -0.33 19.25 -2.04
N VAL A 258 -0.66 18.09 -2.61
CA VAL A 258 -1.51 17.91 -3.78
C VAL A 258 -2.77 17.15 -3.40
N THR A 259 -3.88 17.56 -3.99
CA THR A 259 -5.16 16.84 -3.86
C THR A 259 -5.16 15.58 -4.72
N TRP A 260 -6.07 14.66 -4.40
CA TRP A 260 -6.27 13.45 -5.23
C TRP A 260 -6.59 13.81 -6.69
N ALA A 261 -7.40 14.85 -6.91
CA ALA A 261 -7.76 15.30 -8.26
C ALA A 261 -6.54 15.81 -9.04
N GLN A 262 -5.62 16.54 -8.38
CA GLN A 262 -4.37 17.00 -9.01
C GLN A 262 -3.45 15.84 -9.38
N ALA A 263 -3.38 14.81 -8.52
CA ALA A 263 -2.62 13.59 -8.81
C ALA A 263 -3.17 12.87 -10.06
N VAL A 264 -4.50 12.75 -10.15
CA VAL A 264 -5.18 12.19 -11.34
C VAL A 264 -4.94 13.01 -12.60
N ASP A 265 -5.06 14.34 -12.52
CA ASP A 265 -4.82 15.23 -13.66
C ASP A 265 -3.40 15.08 -14.20
N TYR A 266 -2.40 14.98 -13.31
CA TYR A 266 -1.01 14.73 -13.68
C TYR A 266 -0.86 13.36 -14.36
N CYS A 267 -1.32 12.28 -13.72
CA CYS A 267 -1.13 10.94 -14.29
C CYS A 267 -1.80 10.84 -15.67
N ARG A 268 -3.00 11.41 -15.85
CA ARG A 268 -3.67 11.47 -17.15
C ARG A 268 -2.89 12.26 -18.19
N TRP A 269 -2.28 13.38 -17.80
CA TRP A 269 -1.47 14.20 -18.71
C TRP A 269 -0.28 13.42 -19.26
N VAL A 270 0.36 12.58 -18.43
CA VAL A 270 1.46 11.69 -18.85
C VAL A 270 0.97 10.33 -19.39
N GLN A 271 -0.32 10.22 -19.74
CA GLN A 271 -0.94 9.00 -20.28
C GLN A 271 -0.85 7.77 -19.36
N LYS A 272 -0.88 8.02 -18.06
CA LYS A 272 -0.92 7.03 -16.97
C LYS A 272 -2.23 7.19 -16.17
N ARG A 273 -2.34 6.46 -15.07
CA ARG A 273 -3.40 6.56 -14.05
C ARG A 273 -2.78 6.51 -12.65
N LEU A 274 -3.56 6.68 -11.60
CA LEU A 274 -3.12 6.26 -10.27
C LEU A 274 -3.15 4.72 -10.20
N PRO A 275 -2.25 4.08 -9.43
CA PRO A 275 -2.37 2.66 -9.10
C PRO A 275 -3.66 2.43 -8.29
N THR A 276 -4.24 1.24 -8.42
CA THR A 276 -5.21 0.79 -7.41
C THR A 276 -4.48 0.50 -6.09
N GLU A 277 -5.22 0.39 -4.99
CA GLU A 277 -4.64 0.01 -3.71
C GLU A 277 -4.02 -1.39 -3.77
N ALA A 278 -4.69 -2.32 -4.47
CA ALA A 278 -4.19 -3.67 -4.65
C ALA A 278 -2.89 -3.68 -5.46
N GLU A 279 -2.83 -2.94 -6.56
CA GLU A 279 -1.61 -2.78 -7.36
C GLU A 279 -0.47 -2.16 -6.54
N TRP A 280 -0.77 -1.12 -5.76
CA TRP A 280 0.22 -0.50 -4.88
C TRP A 280 0.77 -1.48 -3.84
N GLU A 281 -0.10 -2.28 -3.21
CA GLU A 281 0.31 -3.26 -2.20
C GLU A 281 1.12 -4.40 -2.82
N LYS A 282 0.71 -4.94 -3.98
CA LYS A 282 1.49 -5.94 -4.71
C LYS A 282 2.86 -5.39 -5.07
N ALA A 283 2.91 -4.20 -5.68
CA ALA A 283 4.17 -3.54 -6.05
C ALA A 283 5.12 -3.34 -4.86
N ALA A 284 4.58 -3.11 -3.66
CA ALA A 284 5.37 -2.97 -2.44
C ALA A 284 5.80 -4.31 -1.85
N ARG A 285 4.89 -5.29 -1.77
CA ARG A 285 5.09 -6.54 -1.05
C ARG A 285 5.87 -7.58 -1.86
N GLY A 286 5.54 -7.72 -3.14
CA GLY A 286 5.81 -8.93 -3.91
C GLY A 286 4.52 -9.66 -4.28
N GLY A 287 4.68 -10.76 -5.00
CA GLY A 287 3.62 -11.63 -5.47
C GLY A 287 4.12 -13.06 -5.52
N CYS A 288 3.20 -14.00 -5.69
CA CYS A 288 3.47 -15.42 -5.52
C CYS A 288 4.39 -15.99 -6.60
N GLU A 289 4.46 -15.31 -7.76
CA GLU A 289 5.40 -15.65 -8.85
C GLU A 289 6.88 -15.57 -8.42
N LYS A 290 7.21 -14.82 -7.36
CA LYS A 290 8.57 -14.80 -6.79
C LYS A 290 8.98 -16.15 -6.17
N GLY A 291 8.03 -17.04 -5.91
CA GLY A 291 8.23 -18.42 -5.46
C GLY A 291 8.41 -19.42 -6.62
N GLY A 292 8.26 -18.96 -7.87
CA GLY A 292 8.27 -19.80 -9.06
C GLY A 292 6.90 -20.36 -9.46
N ASP A 293 5.82 -19.98 -8.77
CA ASP A 293 4.44 -20.34 -9.11
C ASP A 293 3.51 -19.12 -8.96
N PRO A 294 3.07 -18.48 -10.06
CA PRO A 294 2.19 -17.31 -10.02
C PRO A 294 0.79 -17.59 -9.46
N PHE A 295 0.40 -18.88 -9.30
CA PHE A 295 -0.91 -19.30 -8.81
C PHE A 295 -0.84 -19.93 -7.42
N ARG A 296 0.32 -19.88 -6.77
CA ARG A 296 0.47 -20.48 -5.45
C ARG A 296 1.45 -19.72 -4.56
N CYS A 297 0.91 -19.15 -3.50
CA CYS A 297 1.69 -18.42 -2.52
C CYS A 297 2.42 -19.38 -1.56
N GLU A 298 3.74 -19.29 -1.51
CA GLU A 298 4.59 -20.09 -0.62
C GLU A 298 5.19 -19.29 0.54
N ALA A 299 5.45 -19.96 1.66
CA ALA A 299 6.06 -19.36 2.86
C ALA A 299 7.39 -18.66 2.57
N GLY A 300 7.47 -17.38 2.95
CA GLY A 300 8.66 -16.55 2.76
C GLY A 300 8.77 -15.88 1.39
N VAL A 301 7.75 -15.98 0.54
CA VAL A 301 7.72 -15.32 -0.79
C VAL A 301 6.94 -14.01 -0.75
N ASP A 302 5.75 -14.04 -0.16
CA ASP A 302 4.79 -12.93 -0.16
C ASP A 302 4.33 -12.55 1.27
N ASP A 303 5.24 -12.72 2.24
CA ASP A 303 5.01 -12.48 3.67
C ASP A 303 5.63 -11.17 4.19
N HIS A 304 6.04 -10.31 3.26
CA HIS A 304 6.78 -9.10 3.54
C HIS A 304 5.97 -8.08 4.32
N LYS A 305 6.48 -7.65 5.48
CA LYS A 305 5.91 -6.57 6.31
C LYS A 305 6.23 -5.17 5.76
N TYR A 306 7.40 -5.02 5.14
CA TYR A 306 7.90 -3.80 4.49
C TYR A 306 8.39 -4.14 3.08
N PRO A 307 8.60 -3.16 2.18
CA PRO A 307 9.03 -3.47 0.81
C PRO A 307 10.32 -4.28 0.72
N TRP A 308 11.28 -4.01 1.63
CA TRP A 308 12.55 -4.74 1.75
C TRP A 308 12.46 -6.04 2.57
N GLY A 309 11.26 -6.49 2.92
CA GLY A 309 11.01 -7.69 3.73
C GLY A 309 10.67 -7.40 5.18
N ASN A 310 11.05 -8.32 6.07
CA ASN A 310 10.56 -8.33 7.47
C ASN A 310 11.48 -7.63 8.48
N ALA A 311 12.62 -7.10 8.04
CA ALA A 311 13.54 -6.38 8.91
C ALA A 311 12.94 -5.02 9.35
N PRO A 312 13.11 -4.59 10.62
CA PRO A 312 12.61 -3.31 11.09
C PRO A 312 13.13 -2.12 10.27
N PRO A 313 12.34 -1.03 10.12
CA PRO A 313 12.76 0.15 9.37
C PRO A 313 14.02 0.80 9.96
N THR A 314 14.93 1.20 9.08
CA THR A 314 16.13 1.96 9.41
C THR A 314 16.35 3.09 8.39
N CYS A 315 17.08 4.13 8.75
CA CYS A 315 17.28 5.27 7.85
C CYS A 315 17.96 4.96 6.50
N PRO A 316 18.77 3.91 6.35
CA PRO A 316 19.26 3.49 5.04
C PRO A 316 18.18 2.95 4.10
N VAL A 317 17.06 2.44 4.61
CA VAL A 317 16.01 1.79 3.80
C VAL A 317 14.74 2.64 3.66
N ALA A 318 14.51 3.64 4.51
CA ALA A 318 13.32 4.48 4.41
C ALA A 318 13.51 5.88 5.02
N THR A 319 12.66 6.81 4.60
CA THR A 319 12.56 8.17 5.15
C THR A 319 11.32 8.27 6.05
N PHE A 320 11.49 8.28 7.38
CA PHE A 320 10.40 8.24 8.35
C PHE A 320 10.81 8.88 9.69
N ASP A 321 9.88 9.01 10.64
CA ASP A 321 10.18 9.51 11.99
C ASP A 321 10.76 8.40 12.88
N ASN A 322 12.04 8.52 13.22
CA ASN A 322 12.76 7.59 14.10
C ASN A 322 12.82 8.04 15.56
N GLY A 323 12.05 9.07 15.95
CA GLY A 323 11.99 9.61 17.32
C GLY A 323 13.11 10.58 17.69
N VAL A 324 14.02 10.89 16.76
CA VAL A 324 14.99 11.98 16.85
C VAL A 324 14.77 12.94 15.68
N ASP A 325 15.76 13.18 14.81
CA ASP A 325 15.63 14.08 13.66
C ASP A 325 14.82 13.47 12.48
N GLY A 326 14.37 12.22 12.58
CA GLY A 326 13.81 11.48 11.45
C GLY A 326 14.86 11.11 10.41
N CYS A 327 14.59 10.10 9.59
CA CYS A 327 15.49 9.62 8.55
C CYS A 327 15.59 10.57 7.33
N GLY A 328 14.88 11.70 7.38
CA GLY A 328 14.94 12.82 6.43
C GLY A 328 15.06 14.19 7.08
N ALA A 329 15.54 14.29 8.33
CA ALA A 329 15.70 15.56 9.06
C ALA A 329 14.39 16.38 9.15
N TYR A 330 13.29 15.74 9.54
CA TYR A 330 11.92 16.28 9.53
C TYR A 330 11.45 16.77 8.15
N SER A 331 11.91 16.11 7.09
CA SER A 331 11.52 16.41 5.71
C SER A 331 11.54 15.17 4.83
N THR A 332 11.05 15.35 3.61
CA THR A 332 11.19 14.38 2.52
C THR A 332 12.66 14.25 2.11
N ALA A 333 12.99 13.13 1.47
CA ALA A 333 14.27 12.93 0.79
C ALA A 333 14.05 13.03 -0.74
N PRO A 334 15.12 13.25 -1.54
CA PRO A 334 15.04 13.05 -2.98
C PRO A 334 14.54 11.64 -3.31
N VAL A 335 13.71 11.53 -4.34
CA VAL A 335 13.15 10.24 -4.77
C VAL A 335 14.27 9.28 -5.19
N GLY A 336 14.10 7.99 -4.90
CA GLY A 336 15.08 6.92 -5.19
C GLY A 336 16.36 7.00 -4.35
N SER A 337 16.42 7.83 -3.30
CA SER A 337 17.65 8.00 -2.51
C SER A 337 17.94 6.86 -1.51
N LYS A 338 17.01 5.90 -1.38
CA LYS A 338 17.07 4.77 -0.44
C LYS A 338 16.94 3.41 -1.15
N PRO A 339 17.82 3.06 -2.10
CA PRO A 339 17.66 1.85 -2.92
C PRO A 339 17.70 0.53 -2.13
N ALA A 340 18.24 0.54 -0.90
CA ALA A 340 18.20 -0.63 -0.02
C ALA A 340 16.78 -0.92 0.53
N GLY A 341 15.84 0.02 0.33
CA GLY A 341 14.44 -0.10 0.69
C GLY A 341 13.51 -0.42 -0.48
N ASP A 342 14.06 -0.65 -1.67
CA ASP A 342 13.26 -0.95 -2.86
C ASP A 342 12.47 -2.24 -2.68
N SER A 343 11.30 -2.30 -3.31
CA SER A 343 10.46 -3.50 -3.33
C SER A 343 11.10 -4.65 -4.12
N PRO A 344 10.53 -5.87 -4.07
CA PRO A 344 11.02 -7.00 -4.87
C PRO A 344 10.96 -6.78 -6.39
N TYR A 345 10.27 -5.73 -6.85
CA TYR A 345 10.20 -5.32 -8.26
C TYR A 345 11.06 -4.09 -8.57
N GLY A 346 11.78 -3.54 -7.59
CA GLY A 346 12.64 -2.36 -7.77
C GLY A 346 11.91 -1.02 -7.66
N ALA A 347 10.66 -0.99 -7.19
CA ALA A 347 9.99 0.28 -6.88
C ALA A 347 10.51 0.82 -5.53
N GLY A 348 11.12 2.00 -5.58
CA GLY A 348 11.68 2.69 -4.41
C GLY A 348 10.66 3.54 -3.67
N ASP A 349 11.00 3.88 -2.42
CA ASP A 349 10.27 4.81 -1.55
C ASP A 349 8.79 4.46 -1.28
N LEU A 350 8.34 3.24 -1.57
CA LEU A 350 6.98 2.78 -1.24
C LEU A 350 6.71 2.76 0.29
N ALA A 351 7.76 2.80 1.12
CA ALA A 351 7.64 2.95 2.56
C ALA A 351 8.31 4.24 3.04
N GLY A 352 7.52 5.18 3.53
CA GLY A 352 7.97 6.47 4.06
C GLY A 352 7.97 7.55 2.99
N ASN A 353 8.87 8.53 3.13
CA ASN A 353 8.97 9.72 2.29
C ASN A 353 7.65 10.49 2.21
N VAL A 354 6.75 10.21 1.26
CA VAL A 354 5.37 10.69 1.30
C VAL A 354 4.41 9.52 1.21
N ALA A 355 3.29 9.59 1.91
CA ALA A 355 2.22 8.66 1.68
C ALA A 355 1.62 8.94 0.29
N GLU A 356 1.08 7.93 -0.37
CA GLU A 356 0.75 8.04 -1.79
C GLU A 356 -0.74 7.86 -2.04
N TRP A 357 -1.35 8.81 -2.75
CA TRP A 357 -2.71 8.65 -3.26
C TRP A 357 -2.81 7.42 -4.17
N VAL A 358 -3.84 6.60 -3.96
CA VAL A 358 -4.25 5.52 -4.87
C VAL A 358 -5.62 5.83 -5.48
N ALA A 359 -6.03 5.05 -6.49
CA ALA A 359 -7.29 5.26 -7.20
C ALA A 359 -8.51 5.05 -6.30
N ASP A 360 -8.42 4.18 -5.31
CA ASP A 360 -9.55 3.62 -4.57
C ASP A 360 -10.26 4.62 -3.65
N TRP A 361 -11.58 4.48 -3.56
CA TRP A 361 -12.36 5.02 -2.46
C TRP A 361 -12.22 4.12 -1.22
N LEU A 362 -12.28 4.69 -0.03
CA LEU A 362 -12.45 3.90 1.19
C LEU A 362 -13.94 3.49 1.31
N GLY A 363 -14.20 2.18 1.42
CA GLY A 363 -15.54 1.64 1.64
C GLY A 363 -16.20 2.15 2.93
N ASN A 364 -17.54 2.22 2.93
CA ASN A 364 -18.33 2.67 4.10
C ASN A 364 -18.37 1.64 5.24
N ASP A 365 -18.05 0.38 4.94
CA ASP A 365 -17.88 -0.69 5.90
C ASP A 365 -16.38 -0.94 6.04
N GLU A 366 -15.76 -0.53 7.16
CA GLU A 366 -14.34 -0.77 7.46
C GLU A 366 -14.02 -2.26 7.26
N TYR A 367 -13.39 -2.59 6.12
CA TYR A 367 -12.89 -3.91 5.74
C TYR A 367 -13.90 -5.09 5.88
N ALA A 368 -15.21 -4.81 5.96
CA ALA A 368 -16.21 -5.84 6.26
C ALA A 368 -16.91 -6.34 4.98
N PHE A 369 -16.51 -7.56 4.59
CA PHE A 369 -17.27 -8.56 3.83
C PHE A 369 -17.77 -8.24 2.41
N SER A 370 -17.74 -7.00 1.92
CA SER A 370 -18.27 -6.64 0.59
C SER A 370 -17.26 -6.10 -0.43
N GLU A 371 -16.02 -5.83 0.00
CA GLU A 371 -14.92 -5.50 -0.92
C GLU A 371 -14.27 -6.77 -1.52
N SER A 372 -14.88 -7.96 -1.34
CA SER A 372 -14.22 -9.27 -1.54
C SER A 372 -13.61 -9.46 -2.92
N ASP A 373 -14.20 -8.88 -3.97
CA ASP A 373 -13.93 -9.25 -5.36
C ASP A 373 -13.67 -8.01 -6.26
N MET A 374 -13.30 -6.86 -5.65
CA MET A 374 -13.03 -5.61 -6.39
C MET A 374 -11.57 -5.15 -6.18
N PRO A 375 -10.64 -5.53 -7.08
CA PRO A 375 -9.26 -5.05 -7.01
C PRO A 375 -9.14 -3.54 -7.21
N ASP A 376 -10.18 -2.92 -7.77
CA ASP A 376 -10.26 -1.47 -8.06
C ASP A 376 -10.96 -0.66 -6.95
N GLY A 377 -11.39 -1.33 -5.87
CA GLY A 377 -12.12 -0.74 -4.76
C GLY A 377 -13.58 -0.39 -5.10
N PRO A 378 -14.34 0.18 -4.14
CA PRO A 378 -15.73 0.55 -4.37
C PRO A 378 -15.85 1.70 -5.38
N GLU A 379 -16.90 1.70 -6.20
CA GLU A 379 -17.12 2.73 -7.24
C GLU A 379 -17.23 4.16 -6.67
N ASN A 380 -17.74 4.29 -5.43
CA ASN A 380 -17.99 5.58 -4.78
C ASN A 380 -17.66 5.53 -3.28
N GLY A 381 -17.27 6.67 -2.72
CA GLY A 381 -17.01 6.82 -1.29
C GLY A 381 -16.86 8.29 -0.87
N SER A 382 -16.63 8.51 0.42
CA SER A 382 -16.40 9.87 0.96
C SER A 382 -14.91 10.21 1.08
N TYR A 383 -14.04 9.20 1.21
CA TYR A 383 -12.62 9.34 1.45
C TYR A 383 -11.83 8.57 0.40
N ARG A 384 -10.67 9.10 -0.02
CA ARG A 384 -9.73 8.41 -0.90
C ARG A 384 -8.62 7.77 -0.08
N VAL A 385 -8.20 6.59 -0.51
CA VAL A 385 -7.14 5.83 0.17
C VAL A 385 -5.77 6.43 -0.17
N PHE A 386 -4.86 6.35 0.78
CA PHE A 386 -3.43 6.54 0.58
C PHE A 386 -2.61 5.49 1.35
N ARG A 387 -1.39 5.24 0.90
CA ARG A 387 -0.55 4.11 1.32
C ARG A 387 0.90 4.52 1.66
N GLY A 388 1.67 3.64 2.29
CA GLY A 388 3.14 3.75 2.44
C GLY A 388 3.67 4.50 3.66
N GLY A 389 2.88 5.35 4.31
CA GLY A 389 3.36 6.21 5.39
C GLY A 389 4.25 7.34 4.86
N SER A 390 4.76 8.22 5.72
CA SER A 390 5.48 9.44 5.30
C SER A 390 6.72 9.71 6.14
N TRP A 391 7.47 10.75 5.79
CA TRP A 391 8.65 11.24 6.49
C TRP A 391 8.41 11.55 7.97
N GLY A 392 7.17 11.90 8.34
CA GLY A 392 6.76 12.16 9.73
C GLY A 392 6.04 10.99 10.38
N ALA A 393 5.96 9.84 9.73
CA ALA A 393 5.26 8.67 10.23
C ALA A 393 6.20 7.78 11.06
N PRO A 394 5.71 7.16 12.15
CA PRO A 394 6.51 6.22 12.92
C PRO A 394 6.67 4.87 12.17
N PRO A 395 7.61 4.00 12.57
CA PRO A 395 7.91 2.73 11.90
C PRO A 395 6.70 1.81 11.66
N GLU A 396 5.69 1.89 12.53
CA GLU A 396 4.49 1.07 12.44
C GLU A 396 3.58 1.46 11.28
N MET A 397 3.67 2.70 10.80
CA MET A 397 2.88 3.20 9.67
C MET A 397 3.52 2.93 8.30
N LEU A 398 4.70 2.31 8.28
CA LEU A 398 5.40 1.96 7.03
C LEU A 398 5.06 0.56 6.50
N ARG A 399 4.17 -0.18 7.18
CA ARG A 399 3.81 -1.54 6.77
C ARG A 399 3.16 -1.52 5.39
N VAL A 400 3.49 -2.48 4.54
CA VAL A 400 2.98 -2.56 3.16
C VAL A 400 1.46 -2.68 3.10
N SER A 401 0.82 -3.26 4.12
CA SER A 401 -0.62 -3.51 4.26
C SER A 401 -1.41 -2.35 4.85
N LEU A 402 -0.75 -1.37 5.48
CA LEU A 402 -1.44 -0.31 6.21
C LEU A 402 -2.11 0.66 5.23
N ARG A 403 -3.43 0.82 5.40
CA ARG A 403 -4.22 1.85 4.69
C ARG A 403 -4.58 3.01 5.60
N SER A 404 -4.74 4.17 4.99
CA SER A 404 -5.36 5.33 5.60
C SER A 404 -6.14 6.08 4.52
N ALA A 405 -7.02 6.98 4.93
CA ALA A 405 -7.84 7.73 3.99
C ALA A 405 -8.13 9.14 4.50
N THR A 406 -8.36 10.05 3.57
CA THR A 406 -8.81 11.42 3.88
C THR A 406 -9.67 11.97 2.74
N LEU A 407 -10.21 13.18 2.89
CA LEU A 407 -11.08 13.75 1.86
C LEU A 407 -10.27 13.95 0.57
N PRO A 408 -10.87 13.73 -0.62
CA PRO A 408 -10.18 13.93 -1.89
C PRO A 408 -9.72 15.38 -2.13
N THR A 409 -10.28 16.33 -1.38
CA THR A 409 -9.93 17.76 -1.42
C THR A 409 -8.77 18.14 -0.51
N ASP A 410 -8.33 17.25 0.38
CA ASP A 410 -7.20 17.51 1.26
C ASP A 410 -5.89 17.42 0.50
N ALA A 411 -4.88 18.13 0.99
CA ALA A 411 -3.57 18.27 0.37
C ALA A 411 -2.50 18.40 1.46
N PHE A 412 -2.27 17.32 2.20
CA PHE A 412 -1.32 17.32 3.31
C PHE A 412 0.14 17.30 2.83
N SER A 413 1.05 17.89 3.62
CA SER A 413 2.50 17.83 3.38
C SER A 413 3.09 16.42 3.54
N SER A 414 2.31 15.48 4.06
CA SER A 414 2.68 14.08 4.19
C SER A 414 2.18 13.22 3.03
N ILE A 415 1.41 13.78 2.08
CA ILE A 415 0.81 13.02 0.97
C ILE A 415 1.28 13.57 -0.38
N GLY A 416 1.78 12.66 -1.21
CA GLY A 416 2.09 12.81 -2.63
C GLY A 416 1.44 11.69 -3.44
N PHE A 417 2.08 11.25 -4.52
CA PHE A 417 1.57 10.15 -5.35
C PHE A 417 2.64 9.64 -6.33
N ARG A 418 2.37 8.45 -6.86
CA ARG A 418 3.03 7.88 -8.05
C ARG A 418 1.98 7.44 -9.07
N CYS A 419 2.35 7.31 -10.33
CA CYS A 419 1.44 6.82 -11.36
C CYS A 419 1.65 5.33 -11.66
N ALA A 420 0.68 4.74 -12.33
CA ALA A 420 0.70 3.39 -12.88
C ALA A 420 0.11 3.36 -14.29
N ARG A 421 0.37 2.29 -15.03
CA ARG A 421 -0.13 2.09 -16.39
C ARG A 421 -0.44 0.60 -16.60
N SER A 422 -1.59 0.31 -17.18
CA SER A 422 -1.95 -1.05 -17.59
C SER A 422 -1.06 -1.49 -18.77
N VAL A 423 -0.73 -2.77 -18.84
CA VAL A 423 -0.10 -3.32 -20.05
C VAL A 423 -1.10 -3.25 -21.21
N PRO A 424 -0.69 -2.86 -22.44
CA PRO A 424 -1.56 -2.68 -23.58
C PRO A 424 -2.44 -3.87 -23.96
#